data_AF-A0A8S1D3W5-F1
#
_entry.id   AF-A0A8S1D3W5-F1
#
_cell.length_a   1.000
_cell.length_b   1.000
_cell.length_c   1.000
_cell.angle_alpha   90.00
_cell.angle_beta   90.00
_cell.angle_gamma   90.00
#
_symmetry.space_group_name_H-M   'P 1'
#
loop_
_entity.id
_entity.type
_entity.pdbx_description
1 polymer ?
#
loop_
_entity_poly.entity_id
_entity_poly.type
_entity_poly.pdbx_seq_one_letter_code
_entity_poly.pdbx_strand_id
1 'polypeptide(L)'
;MRAVFLLAAAAVAAAMAVPVDEKSWKTPATPELLSVQKTLLKLFWRVQDFNTYTEQVEVGKSYTLEEDIDSYKSKEYVKDFLIAYKKGMLPRGDIFSVFYEPHRKQMIKLFDLFYFAKDYETLYKVACWARDRVNEYMFVYALSVAVYHRADMRGIVLPPFYEIFPQKFVDSEVVFKAYHEYMNHKNTPDYTVSIPVSNYTEFWYQHDLEQRVAYFSEDLGISMHNKFIQLEYPFWMDAKKYSLTLDRKGELYYWIYDQLLARYDLERFANWLPETEPIDFVDHIVKTGYVPHVGYMNGVDFPVRPEHMKMEDLEDMTVEDVLDYERRIREAIDLGYFFDRDGTKISLKDDKGIDWVGRLIHGFPDVPTSYYGNLTTYAFALVSHIVDPLHKLGAAPGLLEHAETAPRDPAFYSLHKSVNRLFIKYKEHLTPYKREDLVFPGVKVESVEVDNKLVTYFEDFEFDLYSVFTGTYESDKNVNIKYRVPRLNHKPFNYKFEVSSDKEQDVIVRVFLGPKYDVYGKELTLNEKRTKMIEMDKFKYSREFLDCF
;
A
#
# COMPACT_ATOMS: atom_id res chain seq x y z
N MET A 1 42.63 38.40 23.25
CA MET A 1 41.68 37.62 24.09
C MET A 1 40.59 37.06 23.20
N ARG A 2 40.87 35.91 22.56
CA ARG A 2 40.04 35.23 21.54
C ARG A 2 39.48 33.89 22.06
N ALA A 3 39.35 33.75 23.38
CA ALA A 3 38.97 32.48 24.03
C ALA A 3 37.68 32.57 24.88
N VAL A 4 36.98 33.71 24.92
CA VAL A 4 35.77 33.89 25.74
C VAL A 4 34.47 34.03 24.90
N PHE A 5 34.57 34.24 23.59
CA PHE A 5 33.40 34.34 22.71
C PHE A 5 32.93 33.00 22.10
N LEU A 6 33.67 31.91 22.29
CA LEU A 6 33.31 30.58 21.77
C LEU A 6 32.43 29.76 22.74
N LEU A 7 32.27 30.20 23.99
CA LEU A 7 31.42 29.53 24.98
C LEU A 7 30.01 30.12 25.08
N ALA A 8 29.76 31.33 24.54
CA ALA A 8 28.42 31.92 24.48
C ALA A 8 27.63 31.51 23.22
N ALA A 9 28.31 31.07 22.15
CA ALA A 9 27.67 30.54 20.95
C ALA A 9 27.32 29.04 21.05
N ALA A 10 27.86 28.33 22.05
CA ALA A 10 27.56 26.92 22.31
C ALA A 10 26.32 26.73 23.23
N ALA A 11 25.79 27.80 23.83
CA ALA A 11 24.65 27.73 24.76
C ALA A 11 23.30 28.18 24.14
N VAL A 12 23.28 28.68 22.90
CA VAL A 12 22.04 29.02 22.16
C VAL A 12 21.78 28.05 20.99
N ALA A 13 22.70 27.12 20.73
CA ALA A 13 22.49 25.94 19.89
C ALA A 13 21.96 24.74 20.70
N ALA A 14 21.33 24.98 21.85
CA ALA A 14 20.36 24.04 22.40
C ALA A 14 19.16 24.07 21.46
N ALA A 15 19.21 23.16 20.50
CA ALA A 15 18.11 22.83 19.62
C ALA A 15 16.81 22.79 20.43
N MET A 16 15.98 23.80 20.28
CA MET A 16 14.54 23.55 20.23
C MET A 16 14.29 22.84 18.91
N ALA A 17 14.78 21.59 18.79
CA ALA A 17 13.92 20.58 18.24
C ALA A 17 12.72 20.61 19.19
N VAL A 18 11.67 21.33 18.81
CA VAL A 18 10.36 21.08 19.40
C VAL A 18 10.21 19.58 19.20
N PRO A 19 10.25 18.77 20.27
CA PRO A 19 9.87 17.38 20.11
C PRO A 19 8.47 17.50 19.51
N VAL A 20 8.24 16.91 18.34
CA VAL A 20 6.86 16.65 17.94
C VAL A 20 6.34 15.82 19.10
N ASP A 21 5.59 16.46 19.99
CA ASP A 21 5.18 15.86 21.26
C ASP A 21 4.39 14.62 20.86
N GLU A 22 4.89 13.42 21.15
CA GLU A 22 4.18 12.17 20.82
C GLU A 22 2.74 12.16 21.39
N LYS A 23 2.42 13.08 22.31
CA LYS A 23 1.08 13.32 22.83
C LYS A 23 0.15 14.06 21.86
N SER A 24 0.63 14.86 20.91
CA SER A 24 -0.22 15.72 20.08
C SER A 24 -1.07 14.96 19.04
N TRP A 25 -0.80 13.67 18.83
CA TRP A 25 -1.48 12.83 17.84
C TRP A 25 -2.29 11.67 18.46
N LYS A 26 -2.32 11.55 19.80
CA LYS A 26 -3.08 10.49 20.47
C LYS A 26 -4.55 10.89 20.58
N THR A 27 -5.40 10.23 19.79
CA THR A 27 -6.86 10.38 19.91
C THR A 27 -7.35 9.64 21.16
N PRO A 28 -8.07 10.30 22.09
CA PRO A 28 -8.71 9.61 23.21
C PRO A 28 -9.63 8.49 22.71
N ALA A 29 -9.49 7.29 23.26
CA ALA A 29 -10.30 6.12 22.93
C ALA A 29 -11.24 5.78 24.09
N THR A 30 -12.45 5.30 23.77
CA THR A 30 -13.38 4.81 24.80
C THR A 30 -12.91 3.47 25.36
N PRO A 31 -13.31 3.10 26.60
CA PRO A 31 -13.00 1.79 27.17
C PRO A 31 -13.47 0.63 26.28
N GLU A 32 -14.61 0.77 25.61
CA GLU A 32 -15.17 -0.24 24.70
C GLU A 32 -14.26 -0.41 23.47
N LEU A 33 -13.84 0.69 22.84
CA LEU A 33 -12.92 0.65 21.70
C LEU A 33 -11.59 0.01 22.09
N LEU A 34 -11.06 0.34 23.27
CA LEU A 34 -9.82 -0.26 23.79
C LEU A 34 -9.97 -1.76 24.05
N SER A 35 -11.14 -2.20 24.52
CA SER A 35 -11.43 -3.62 24.70
C SER A 35 -11.39 -4.35 23.36
N VAL A 36 -12.14 -3.83 22.36
CA VAL A 36 -12.17 -4.37 20.98
C VAL A 36 -10.78 -4.41 20.37
N GLN A 37 -10.02 -3.32 20.50
CA GLN A 37 -8.65 -3.20 20.01
C GLN A 37 -7.75 -4.31 20.61
N LYS A 38 -7.80 -4.52 21.93
CA LYS A 38 -6.98 -5.52 22.61
C LYS A 38 -7.31 -6.95 22.16
N THR A 39 -8.58 -7.30 22.10
CA THR A 39 -9.01 -8.65 21.72
C THR A 39 -8.74 -8.94 20.24
N LEU A 40 -8.86 -7.93 19.37
CA LEU A 40 -8.54 -8.07 17.96
C LEU A 40 -7.04 -8.23 17.70
N LEU A 41 -6.18 -7.42 18.34
CA LEU A 41 -4.72 -7.52 18.14
C LEU A 41 -4.16 -8.91 18.48
N LYS A 42 -4.72 -9.57 19.49
CA LYS A 42 -4.34 -10.96 19.85
C LYS A 42 -4.55 -11.95 18.71
N LEU A 43 -5.52 -11.72 17.81
CA LEU A 43 -5.76 -12.61 16.66
C LEU A 43 -4.68 -12.48 15.58
N PHE A 44 -4.00 -11.33 15.50
CA PHE A 44 -2.89 -11.09 14.57
C PHE A 44 -1.52 -11.51 15.13
N TRP A 45 -1.47 -11.91 16.40
CA TRP A 45 -0.25 -12.40 17.01
C TRP A 45 0.13 -13.77 16.43
N ARG A 46 1.35 -13.86 15.88
CA ARG A 46 1.95 -15.10 15.36
C ARG A 46 0.99 -15.97 14.57
N VAL A 47 0.38 -15.39 13.54
CA VAL A 47 -0.68 -16.04 12.75
C VAL A 47 -0.27 -17.39 12.15
N GLN A 48 1.04 -17.58 11.95
CA GLN A 48 1.68 -18.81 11.47
C GLN A 48 1.47 -19.99 12.44
N ASP A 49 1.56 -19.75 13.73
CA ASP A 49 1.31 -20.75 14.76
C ASP A 49 -0.19 -20.85 15.08
N PHE A 50 -0.62 -21.98 15.63
CA PHE A 50 -1.96 -22.08 16.23
C PHE A 50 -2.10 -21.07 17.38
N ASN A 51 -3.31 -20.56 17.58
CA ASN A 51 -3.59 -19.57 18.59
C ASN A 51 -3.21 -20.09 19.98
N THR A 52 -2.42 -19.30 20.71
CA THR A 52 -1.94 -19.64 22.06
C THR A 52 -2.75 -18.98 23.16
N TYR A 53 -3.63 -18.03 22.82
CA TYR A 53 -4.51 -17.39 23.78
C TYR A 53 -5.68 -18.32 24.13
N THR A 54 -5.59 -18.98 25.29
CA THR A 54 -6.57 -19.99 25.75
C THR A 54 -8.02 -19.53 25.65
N GLU A 55 -8.32 -18.29 26.03
CA GLU A 55 -9.66 -17.70 25.90
C GLU A 55 -10.18 -17.72 24.45
N GLN A 56 -9.36 -17.32 23.48
CA GLN A 56 -9.74 -17.30 22.07
C GLN A 56 -9.85 -18.70 21.49
N VAL A 57 -8.97 -19.61 21.91
CA VAL A 57 -9.01 -21.02 21.53
C VAL A 57 -10.32 -21.66 21.98
N GLU A 58 -10.74 -21.43 23.23
CA GLU A 58 -11.98 -21.99 23.74
C GLU A 58 -13.22 -21.37 23.07
N VAL A 59 -13.21 -20.06 22.80
CA VAL A 59 -14.25 -19.42 21.98
C VAL A 59 -14.32 -20.08 20.60
N GLY A 60 -13.20 -20.21 19.89
CA GLY A 60 -13.14 -20.80 18.56
C GLY A 60 -13.45 -22.31 18.51
N LYS A 61 -13.29 -23.05 19.62
CA LYS A 61 -13.72 -24.46 19.74
C LYS A 61 -15.20 -24.60 20.02
N SER A 62 -15.76 -23.73 20.86
CA SER A 62 -17.18 -23.73 21.23
C SER A 62 -18.08 -23.22 20.11
N TYR A 63 -17.54 -22.42 19.19
CA TYR A 63 -18.28 -21.80 18.12
C TYR A 63 -18.55 -22.76 16.96
N THR A 64 -19.80 -22.84 16.51
CA THR A 64 -20.18 -23.54 15.28
C THR A 64 -20.97 -22.63 14.35
N LEU A 65 -20.56 -22.58 13.08
CA LEU A 65 -21.20 -21.71 12.08
C LEU A 65 -22.67 -22.08 11.84
N GLU A 66 -23.00 -23.37 11.92
CA GLU A 66 -24.37 -23.86 11.75
C GLU A 66 -25.32 -23.40 12.86
N GLU A 67 -24.89 -23.41 14.12
CA GLU A 67 -25.74 -23.02 15.27
C GLU A 67 -25.88 -21.49 15.36
N ASP A 68 -24.82 -20.75 15.01
CA ASP A 68 -24.80 -19.29 15.06
C ASP A 68 -25.23 -18.61 13.75
N ILE A 69 -25.83 -19.35 12.80
CA ILE A 69 -26.24 -18.81 11.48
C ILE A 69 -27.20 -17.61 11.60
N ASP A 70 -28.00 -17.56 12.66
CA ASP A 70 -28.93 -16.47 12.94
C ASP A 70 -28.25 -15.20 13.44
N SER A 71 -26.98 -15.25 13.81
CA SER A 71 -26.15 -14.11 14.23
C SER A 71 -25.59 -13.31 13.03
N TYR A 72 -25.96 -13.67 11.80
CA TYR A 72 -25.52 -13.01 10.57
C TYR A 72 -26.63 -12.20 9.90
N LYS A 73 -26.25 -11.10 9.25
CA LYS A 73 -27.14 -10.25 8.44
C LYS A 73 -27.66 -10.99 7.22
N SER A 74 -26.89 -11.94 6.69
CA SER A 74 -27.28 -12.82 5.59
C SER A 74 -26.83 -14.26 5.84
N LYS A 75 -27.82 -15.15 5.97
CA LYS A 75 -27.60 -16.60 6.18
C LYS A 75 -27.02 -17.29 4.95
N GLU A 76 -27.21 -16.71 3.76
CA GLU A 76 -26.75 -17.27 2.49
C GLU A 76 -25.22 -17.36 2.45
N TYR A 77 -24.52 -16.30 2.87
CA TYR A 77 -23.06 -16.29 2.89
C TYR A 77 -22.46 -17.29 3.88
N VAL A 78 -23.16 -17.55 5.00
CA VAL A 78 -22.77 -18.61 5.95
C VAL A 78 -22.84 -19.98 5.29
N LYS A 79 -23.95 -20.27 4.59
CA LYS A 79 -24.13 -21.53 3.86
C LYS A 79 -23.11 -21.69 2.75
N ASP A 80 -22.88 -20.64 1.98
CA ASP A 80 -21.92 -20.65 0.87
C ASP A 80 -20.48 -20.89 1.35
N PHE A 81 -20.07 -20.24 2.44
CA PHE A 81 -18.79 -20.53 3.08
C PHE A 81 -18.72 -21.98 3.57
N LEU A 82 -19.75 -22.48 4.28
CA LEU A 82 -19.77 -23.85 4.79
C LEU A 82 -19.65 -24.90 3.68
N ILE A 83 -20.28 -24.66 2.52
CA ILE A 83 -20.15 -25.53 1.34
C ILE A 83 -18.70 -25.53 0.85
N ALA A 84 -18.06 -24.37 0.73
CA ALA A 84 -16.66 -24.28 0.31
C ALA A 84 -15.72 -24.95 1.33
N TYR A 85 -15.92 -24.67 2.62
CA TYR A 85 -15.14 -25.25 3.71
C TYR A 85 -15.23 -26.78 3.73
N LYS A 86 -16.43 -27.36 3.57
CA LYS A 86 -16.64 -28.82 3.52
C LYS A 86 -16.06 -29.48 2.27
N LYS A 87 -15.95 -28.74 1.15
CA LYS A 87 -15.29 -29.23 -0.08
C LYS A 87 -13.77 -29.21 0.03
N GLY A 88 -13.22 -28.46 0.98
CA GLY A 88 -11.80 -28.17 1.10
C GLY A 88 -11.47 -26.76 0.60
N MET A 89 -10.74 -26.03 1.42
CA MET A 89 -10.17 -24.72 1.10
C MET A 89 -8.64 -24.81 1.11
N LEU A 90 -7.97 -23.72 0.71
CA LEU A 90 -6.53 -23.58 0.75
C LEU A 90 -6.01 -23.97 2.16
N PRO A 91 -5.16 -25.00 2.26
CA PRO A 91 -4.60 -25.43 3.52
C PRO A 91 -3.80 -24.33 4.23
N ARG A 92 -3.64 -24.51 5.54
CA ARG A 92 -2.65 -23.76 6.32
C ARG A 92 -1.23 -24.11 5.87
N GLY A 93 -0.34 -23.13 5.90
CA GLY A 93 1.05 -23.26 5.45
C GLY A 93 1.25 -23.13 3.93
N ASP A 94 0.19 -23.23 3.12
CA ASP A 94 0.26 -22.99 1.69
C ASP A 94 0.28 -21.48 1.35
N ILE A 95 0.79 -21.15 0.17
CA ILE A 95 0.93 -19.76 -0.27
C ILE A 95 -0.41 -19.24 -0.79
N PHE A 96 -0.95 -18.23 -0.11
CA PHE A 96 -2.10 -17.48 -0.60
C PHE A 96 -1.66 -16.31 -1.50
N SER A 97 -2.38 -16.11 -2.60
CA SER A 97 -2.33 -14.91 -3.45
C SER A 97 -3.77 -14.49 -3.74
N VAL A 98 -4.10 -13.21 -3.54
CA VAL A 98 -5.43 -12.68 -3.87
C VAL A 98 -5.60 -12.51 -5.39
N PHE A 99 -4.51 -12.52 -6.16
CA PHE A 99 -4.53 -12.42 -7.60
C PHE A 99 -4.88 -13.75 -8.27
N TYR A 100 -4.57 -14.87 -7.61
CA TYR A 100 -5.03 -16.19 -8.04
C TYR A 100 -6.53 -16.38 -7.76
N GLU A 101 -7.32 -16.60 -8.80
CA GLU A 101 -8.79 -16.57 -8.71
C GLU A 101 -9.39 -17.61 -7.75
N PRO A 102 -8.95 -18.89 -7.73
CA PRO A 102 -9.44 -19.86 -6.77
C PRO A 102 -9.23 -19.43 -5.31
N HIS A 103 -8.04 -18.90 -4.98
CA HIS A 103 -7.74 -18.37 -3.65
C HIS A 103 -8.61 -17.15 -3.31
N ARG A 104 -8.76 -16.22 -4.27
CA ARG A 104 -9.60 -15.03 -4.12
C ARG A 104 -11.06 -15.40 -3.82
N LYS A 105 -11.63 -16.36 -4.54
CA LYS A 105 -13.01 -16.83 -4.32
C LYS A 105 -13.22 -17.38 -2.91
N GLN A 106 -12.25 -18.15 -2.41
CA GLN A 106 -12.29 -18.68 -1.05
C GLN A 106 -12.16 -17.57 0.00
N MET A 107 -11.24 -16.63 -0.22
CA MET A 107 -11.04 -15.46 0.64
C MET A 107 -12.29 -14.57 0.70
N ILE A 108 -12.97 -14.32 -0.43
CA ILE A 108 -14.21 -13.52 -0.45
C ILE A 108 -15.29 -14.16 0.41
N LYS A 109 -15.43 -15.50 0.39
CA LYS A 109 -16.39 -16.20 1.25
C LYS A 109 -16.05 -16.03 2.74
N LEU A 110 -14.76 -16.07 3.09
CA LEU A 110 -14.32 -15.81 4.46
C LEU A 110 -14.57 -14.34 4.86
N PHE A 111 -14.28 -13.40 3.97
CA PHE A 111 -14.59 -11.99 4.15
C PHE A 111 -16.08 -11.76 4.34
N ASP A 112 -16.94 -12.40 3.55
CA ASP A 112 -18.39 -12.30 3.66
C ASP A 112 -18.87 -12.72 5.07
N LEU A 113 -18.31 -13.79 5.64
CA LEU A 113 -18.59 -14.15 7.03
C LEU A 113 -18.26 -12.99 8.00
N PHE A 114 -17.05 -12.44 7.90
CA PHE A 114 -16.61 -11.36 8.78
C PHE A 114 -17.43 -10.08 8.59
N TYR A 115 -17.72 -9.71 7.35
CA TYR A 115 -18.44 -8.49 7.02
C TYR A 115 -19.92 -8.55 7.42
N PHE A 116 -20.57 -9.69 7.20
CA PHE A 116 -22.00 -9.85 7.48
C PHE A 116 -22.34 -10.34 8.89
N ALA A 117 -21.36 -10.55 9.77
CA ALA A 117 -21.61 -10.71 11.20
C ALA A 117 -22.40 -9.49 11.75
N LYS A 118 -23.45 -9.70 12.57
CA LYS A 118 -24.35 -8.62 13.00
C LYS A 118 -23.66 -7.57 13.87
N ASP A 119 -22.72 -8.00 14.70
CA ASP A 119 -22.02 -7.21 15.71
C ASP A 119 -20.57 -7.68 15.87
N TYR A 120 -19.81 -6.96 16.71
CA TYR A 120 -18.44 -7.30 17.04
C TYR A 120 -18.33 -8.68 17.72
N GLU A 121 -19.25 -9.04 18.60
CA GLU A 121 -19.19 -10.31 19.33
C GLU A 121 -19.23 -11.49 18.36
N THR A 122 -20.14 -11.45 17.40
CA THR A 122 -20.24 -12.46 16.34
C THR A 122 -18.99 -12.47 15.47
N LEU A 123 -18.49 -11.30 15.04
CA LEU A 123 -17.24 -11.18 14.29
C LEU A 123 -16.06 -11.81 15.05
N TYR A 124 -15.95 -11.52 16.34
CA TYR A 124 -14.88 -12.01 17.19
C TYR A 124 -14.93 -13.54 17.33
N LYS A 125 -16.12 -14.12 17.56
CA LYS A 125 -16.30 -15.57 17.64
C LYS A 125 -15.89 -16.28 16.36
N VAL A 126 -16.38 -15.81 15.20
CA VAL A 126 -16.01 -16.41 13.90
C VAL A 126 -14.55 -16.18 13.57
N ALA A 127 -13.96 -15.05 13.96
CA ALA A 127 -12.53 -14.79 13.76
C ALA A 127 -11.67 -15.72 14.62
N CYS A 128 -12.03 -15.96 15.88
CA CYS A 128 -11.39 -16.96 16.74
C CYS A 128 -11.49 -18.37 16.15
N TRP A 129 -12.66 -18.73 15.60
CA TRP A 129 -12.86 -20.01 14.92
C TRP A 129 -11.98 -20.16 13.67
N ALA A 130 -11.95 -19.13 12.82
CA ALA A 130 -11.21 -19.13 11.55
C ALA A 130 -9.69 -19.09 11.76
N ARG A 131 -9.21 -18.39 12.79
CA ARG A 131 -7.79 -18.18 13.10
C ARG A 131 -6.93 -19.45 13.11
N ASP A 132 -7.51 -20.61 13.41
CA ASP A 132 -6.81 -21.90 13.47
C ASP A 132 -7.28 -22.90 12.39
N ARG A 133 -8.25 -22.52 11.55
CA ARG A 133 -8.92 -23.44 10.60
C ARG A 133 -8.78 -23.07 9.14
N VAL A 134 -8.39 -21.84 8.85
CA VAL A 134 -8.16 -21.37 7.49
C VAL A 134 -6.71 -20.93 7.32
N ASN A 135 -6.27 -20.80 6.06
CA ASN A 135 -4.96 -20.29 5.70
C ASN A 135 -4.66 -18.95 6.39
N GLU A 136 -3.44 -18.81 6.90
CA GLU A 136 -3.00 -17.74 7.80
C GLU A 136 -3.06 -16.38 7.13
N TYR A 137 -2.53 -16.30 5.91
CA TYR A 137 -2.51 -15.06 5.17
C TYR A 137 -3.91 -14.71 4.63
N MET A 138 -4.67 -15.72 4.19
CA MET A 138 -6.08 -15.54 3.81
C MET A 138 -6.90 -14.96 4.98
N PHE A 139 -6.70 -15.48 6.19
CA PHE A 139 -7.33 -15.00 7.42
C PHE A 139 -6.97 -13.54 7.69
N VAL A 140 -5.67 -13.20 7.70
CA VAL A 140 -5.21 -11.83 7.96
C VAL A 140 -5.75 -10.86 6.92
N TYR A 141 -5.72 -11.23 5.64
CA TYR A 141 -6.25 -10.40 4.57
C TYR A 141 -7.76 -10.16 4.75
N ALA A 142 -8.56 -11.22 4.89
CA ALA A 142 -10.01 -11.12 5.00
C ALA A 142 -10.43 -10.33 6.26
N LEU A 143 -9.78 -10.57 7.41
CA LEU A 143 -10.08 -9.86 8.65
C LEU A 143 -9.67 -8.38 8.56
N SER A 144 -8.52 -8.07 7.97
CA SER A 144 -8.07 -6.69 7.78
C SER A 144 -9.05 -5.89 6.93
N VAL A 145 -9.49 -6.45 5.79
CA VAL A 145 -10.49 -5.80 4.93
C VAL A 145 -11.82 -5.65 5.68
N ALA A 146 -12.25 -6.65 6.45
CA ALA A 146 -13.48 -6.53 7.25
C ALA A 146 -13.39 -5.40 8.29
N VAL A 147 -12.25 -5.24 8.96
CA VAL A 147 -12.02 -4.16 9.93
C VAL A 147 -12.04 -2.79 9.26
N TYR A 148 -11.46 -2.65 8.05
CA TYR A 148 -11.49 -1.39 7.30
C TYR A 148 -12.91 -0.95 6.92
N HIS A 149 -13.77 -1.90 6.52
CA HIS A 149 -15.05 -1.58 5.89
C HIS A 149 -16.26 -1.68 6.82
N ARG A 150 -16.12 -2.31 7.98
CA ARG A 150 -17.21 -2.40 8.96
C ARG A 150 -17.40 -1.11 9.75
N ALA A 151 -18.63 -0.62 9.79
CA ALA A 151 -18.97 0.62 10.50
C ALA A 151 -18.69 0.58 12.01
N ASP A 152 -18.86 -0.58 12.66
CA ASP A 152 -18.60 -0.78 14.09
C ASP A 152 -17.11 -0.97 14.43
N MET A 153 -16.23 -1.03 13.42
CA MET A 153 -14.78 -1.17 13.58
C MET A 153 -14.01 0.13 13.30
N ARG A 154 -14.71 1.25 13.08
CA ARG A 154 -14.08 2.55 12.85
C ARG A 154 -13.22 2.98 14.05
N GLY A 155 -12.00 3.41 13.77
CA GLY A 155 -11.02 3.82 14.79
C GLY A 155 -10.16 2.68 15.36
N ILE A 156 -10.41 1.43 14.95
CA ILE A 156 -9.50 0.32 15.23
C ILE A 156 -8.24 0.47 14.39
N VAL A 157 -7.08 0.27 15.05
CA VAL A 157 -5.77 0.31 14.41
C VAL A 157 -5.31 -1.11 14.13
N LEU A 158 -5.00 -1.42 12.88
CA LEU A 158 -4.42 -2.70 12.50
C LEU A 158 -2.90 -2.69 12.73
N PRO A 159 -2.30 -3.83 13.13
CA PRO A 159 -0.86 -3.94 13.22
C PRO A 159 -0.23 -3.82 11.82
N PRO A 160 0.97 -3.26 11.70
CA PRO A 160 1.66 -3.21 10.43
C PRO A 160 1.98 -4.62 9.93
N PHE A 161 1.87 -4.85 8.62
CA PHE A 161 2.07 -6.19 8.04
C PHE A 161 3.51 -6.70 8.18
N TYR A 162 4.50 -5.80 8.33
CA TYR A 162 5.88 -6.20 8.60
C TYR A 162 6.08 -6.82 10.00
N GLU A 163 5.16 -6.61 10.95
CA GLU A 163 5.16 -7.33 12.23
C GLU A 163 4.43 -8.68 12.15
N ILE A 164 3.42 -8.79 11.27
CA ILE A 164 2.63 -10.02 11.10
C ILE A 164 3.36 -11.02 10.21
N PHE A 165 3.95 -10.56 9.11
CA PHE A 165 4.68 -11.37 8.12
C PHE A 165 6.06 -10.78 7.81
N PRO A 166 6.98 -10.71 8.79
CA PRO A 166 8.28 -10.06 8.61
C PRO A 166 9.11 -10.63 7.46
N GLN A 167 8.98 -11.93 7.18
CA GLN A 167 9.72 -12.62 6.12
C GLN A 167 9.46 -12.08 4.70
N LYS A 168 8.39 -11.30 4.50
CA LYS A 168 8.12 -10.61 3.24
C LYS A 168 8.82 -9.25 3.11
N PHE A 169 9.39 -8.75 4.20
CA PHE A 169 10.00 -7.41 4.28
C PHE A 169 11.49 -7.47 4.64
N VAL A 170 11.94 -8.61 5.15
CA VAL A 170 13.27 -8.81 5.70
C VAL A 170 13.94 -9.94 4.92
N ASP A 171 15.17 -9.69 4.48
CA ASP A 171 15.95 -10.65 3.71
C ASP A 171 16.01 -12.02 4.39
N SER A 172 15.96 -13.07 3.58
CA SER A 172 16.01 -14.46 4.04
C SER A 172 17.24 -14.73 4.92
N GLU A 173 18.38 -14.09 4.64
CA GLU A 173 19.58 -14.20 5.49
C GLU A 173 19.33 -13.72 6.93
N VAL A 174 18.66 -12.58 7.10
CA VAL A 174 18.34 -12.01 8.41
C VAL A 174 17.29 -12.86 9.12
N VAL A 175 16.30 -13.37 8.39
CA VAL A 175 15.32 -14.34 8.88
C VAL A 175 16.02 -15.58 9.44
N PHE A 176 16.98 -16.15 8.70
CA PHE A 176 17.76 -17.29 9.18
C PHE A 176 18.62 -16.95 10.39
N LYS A 177 19.28 -15.79 10.42
CA LYS A 177 20.03 -15.33 11.61
C LYS A 177 19.12 -15.21 12.83
N ALA A 178 17.94 -14.60 12.68
CA ALA A 178 16.95 -14.48 13.75
C ALA A 178 16.55 -15.86 14.30
N TYR A 179 16.33 -16.84 13.41
CA TYR A 179 16.04 -18.21 13.84
C TYR A 179 17.19 -18.84 14.63
N HIS A 180 18.44 -18.67 14.20
CA HIS A 180 19.62 -19.17 14.91
C HIS A 180 19.78 -18.53 16.29
N GLU A 181 19.63 -17.20 16.37
CA GLU A 181 19.66 -16.45 17.62
C GLU A 181 18.59 -16.96 18.59
N TYR A 182 17.36 -17.16 18.09
CA TYR A 182 16.27 -17.68 18.90
C TYR A 182 16.59 -19.08 19.45
N MET A 183 17.05 -19.99 18.59
CA MET A 183 17.31 -21.38 18.99
C MET A 183 18.44 -21.51 20.02
N ASN A 184 19.47 -20.66 19.91
CA ASN A 184 20.60 -20.64 20.84
C ASN A 184 20.23 -19.98 22.18
N HIS A 185 19.36 -18.97 22.17
CA HIS A 185 19.12 -18.11 23.32
C HIS A 185 17.72 -18.19 23.92
N LYS A 186 16.80 -19.03 23.42
CA LYS A 186 15.40 -19.18 23.95
C LYS A 186 15.27 -19.43 25.46
N ASN A 187 16.32 -19.96 26.09
CA ASN A 187 16.38 -20.22 27.53
C ASN A 187 17.31 -19.25 28.28
N THR A 188 17.87 -18.25 27.60
CA THR A 188 18.73 -17.22 28.18
C THR A 188 17.82 -16.05 28.61
N PRO A 189 17.68 -15.77 29.91
CA PRO A 189 16.85 -14.66 30.37
C PRO A 189 17.32 -13.30 29.82
N ASP A 190 16.37 -12.45 29.48
CA ASP A 190 16.59 -11.05 29.04
C ASP A 190 17.54 -10.89 27.83
N TYR A 191 17.65 -11.89 26.96
CA TYR A 191 18.45 -11.80 25.75
C TYR A 191 17.80 -10.85 24.74
N THR A 192 18.53 -9.81 24.33
CA THR A 192 18.08 -8.87 23.31
C THR A 192 19.16 -8.69 22.25
N VAL A 193 18.78 -8.84 20.97
CA VAL A 193 19.67 -8.60 19.84
C VAL A 193 18.94 -7.86 18.72
N SER A 194 19.60 -6.86 18.15
CA SER A 194 19.14 -6.16 16.95
C SER A 194 20.01 -6.59 15.77
N ILE A 195 19.40 -7.31 14.82
CA ILE A 195 20.06 -7.78 13.61
C ILE A 195 19.92 -6.67 12.56
N PRO A 196 21.03 -6.06 12.11
CA PRO A 196 20.96 -5.05 11.06
C PRO A 196 20.56 -5.68 9.73
N VAL A 197 19.95 -4.87 8.86
CA VAL A 197 19.83 -5.15 7.43
C VAL A 197 21.20 -5.59 6.90
N SER A 198 21.26 -6.76 6.28
CA SER A 198 22.36 -7.06 5.36
C SER A 198 22.28 -5.98 4.29
N ASN A 199 23.37 -5.24 3.99
CA ASN A 199 23.42 -4.18 2.97
C ASN A 199 22.33 -4.43 1.92
N TYR A 200 21.40 -3.47 1.70
CA TYR A 200 20.29 -3.62 0.75
C TYR A 200 20.72 -4.41 -0.50
N THR A 201 19.76 -5.00 -1.22
CA THR A 201 19.96 -5.76 -2.46
C THR A 201 21.09 -5.24 -3.38
N GLU A 202 21.35 -3.92 -3.36
CA GLU A 202 22.59 -3.19 -3.70
C GLU A 202 23.97 -3.91 -3.58
N PHE A 203 24.30 -4.66 -2.53
CA PHE A 203 25.69 -5.15 -2.35
C PHE A 203 26.13 -6.19 -3.39
N TRP A 204 25.20 -7.02 -3.88
CA TRP A 204 25.51 -8.10 -4.82
C TRP A 204 25.37 -7.68 -6.30
N TYR A 205 24.66 -6.57 -6.57
CA TYR A 205 24.26 -6.12 -7.90
C TYR A 205 24.63 -4.67 -8.21
N GLN A 206 25.90 -4.29 -7.98
CA GLN A 206 26.41 -2.93 -8.27
C GLN A 206 26.27 -2.46 -9.73
N HIS A 207 25.86 -3.36 -10.65
CA HIS A 207 25.62 -3.05 -12.06
C HIS A 207 24.17 -2.67 -12.38
N ASP A 208 23.21 -2.98 -11.49
CA ASP A 208 21.81 -2.58 -11.66
C ASP A 208 21.60 -1.18 -11.09
N LEU A 209 21.27 -0.24 -11.97
CA LEU A 209 21.05 1.16 -11.61
C LEU A 209 19.82 1.36 -10.72
N GLU A 210 18.83 0.47 -10.79
CA GLU A 210 17.62 0.55 -9.97
C GLU A 210 17.92 0.35 -8.48
N GLN A 211 19.03 -0.29 -8.14
CA GLN A 211 19.46 -0.49 -6.75
C GLN A 211 19.78 0.81 -6.00
N ARG A 212 20.11 1.89 -6.72
CA ARG A 212 20.39 3.21 -6.10
C ARG A 212 19.18 3.82 -5.40
N VAL A 213 17.98 3.37 -5.73
CA VAL A 213 16.72 3.81 -5.11
C VAL A 213 16.06 2.71 -4.27
N ALA A 214 16.79 1.62 -3.97
CA ALA A 214 16.30 0.52 -3.15
C ALA A 214 15.88 0.96 -1.74
N TYR A 215 16.57 1.95 -1.15
CA TYR A 215 16.17 2.51 0.15
C TYR A 215 14.75 3.11 0.15
N PHE A 216 14.21 3.47 -1.02
CA PHE A 216 12.85 3.96 -1.17
C PHE A 216 11.88 2.84 -1.54
N SER A 217 12.20 2.02 -2.56
CA SER A 217 11.31 0.95 -3.02
C SER A 217 11.16 -0.19 -2.01
N GLU A 218 12.20 -0.46 -1.21
CA GLU A 218 12.21 -1.46 -0.15
C GLU A 218 11.83 -0.92 1.23
N ASP A 219 11.57 0.39 1.34
CA ASP A 219 11.13 1.01 2.59
C ASP A 219 9.80 0.40 3.08
N LEU A 220 9.79 0.05 4.37
CA LEU A 220 8.62 -0.54 5.02
C LEU A 220 7.37 0.35 4.89
N GLY A 221 7.54 1.68 4.93
CA GLY A 221 6.47 2.66 4.82
C GLY A 221 5.85 2.70 3.43
N ILE A 222 6.65 2.60 2.36
CA ILE A 222 6.14 2.56 0.97
C ILE A 222 5.38 1.25 0.73
N SER A 223 5.93 0.12 1.16
CA SER A 223 5.26 -1.17 1.16
C SER A 223 3.92 -1.13 1.91
N MET A 224 3.90 -0.55 3.12
CA MET A 224 2.69 -0.43 3.92
C MET A 224 1.68 0.54 3.31
N HIS A 225 2.13 1.65 2.72
CA HIS A 225 1.28 2.60 2.02
C HIS A 225 0.50 1.90 0.91
N ASN A 226 1.19 1.17 0.02
CA ASN A 226 0.55 0.40 -1.05
C ASN A 226 -0.42 -0.66 -0.50
N LYS A 227 -0.04 -1.35 0.59
CA LYS A 227 -0.91 -2.33 1.25
C LYS A 227 -2.21 -1.69 1.74
N PHE A 228 -2.15 -0.55 2.41
CA PHE A 228 -3.32 0.13 2.95
C PHE A 228 -4.28 0.61 1.85
N ILE A 229 -3.75 1.13 0.75
CA ILE A 229 -4.55 1.50 -0.44
C ILE A 229 -5.34 0.29 -0.94
N GLN A 230 -4.70 -0.89 -1.02
CA GLN A 230 -5.33 -2.13 -1.48
C GLN A 230 -6.32 -2.72 -0.48
N LEU A 231 -6.21 -2.40 0.82
CA LEU A 231 -7.23 -2.76 1.82
C LEU A 231 -8.44 -1.83 1.77
N GLU A 232 -8.22 -0.54 1.50
CA GLU A 232 -9.27 0.46 1.36
C GLU A 232 -10.04 0.32 0.05
N TYR A 233 -9.35 0.00 -1.06
CA TYR A 233 -9.96 -0.18 -2.38
C TYR A 233 -9.62 -1.54 -3.02
N PRO A 234 -10.04 -2.67 -2.43
CA PRO A 234 -9.75 -3.98 -3.01
C PRO A 234 -10.38 -4.11 -4.40
N PHE A 235 -9.59 -4.55 -5.39
CA PHE A 235 -10.05 -4.65 -6.79
C PHE A 235 -11.26 -5.58 -6.99
N TRP A 236 -11.48 -6.53 -6.08
CA TRP A 236 -12.59 -7.50 -6.14
C TRP A 236 -13.85 -7.04 -5.41
N MET A 237 -13.80 -5.91 -4.70
CA MET A 237 -14.89 -5.47 -3.84
C MET A 237 -16.01 -4.80 -4.65
N ASP A 238 -17.20 -5.41 -4.62
CA ASP A 238 -18.41 -4.79 -5.13
C ASP A 238 -19.05 -3.90 -4.05
N ALA A 239 -18.86 -2.59 -4.17
CA ALA A 239 -19.42 -1.61 -3.25
C ALA A 239 -20.94 -1.71 -3.12
N LYS A 240 -21.67 -2.12 -4.19
CA LYS A 240 -23.13 -2.28 -4.15
C LYS A 240 -23.53 -3.48 -3.29
N LYS A 241 -22.86 -4.62 -3.44
CA LYS A 241 -23.08 -5.83 -2.60
C LYS A 241 -22.94 -5.50 -1.11
N TYR A 242 -21.95 -4.69 -0.76
CA TYR A 242 -21.63 -4.38 0.63
C TYR A 242 -22.29 -3.11 1.18
N SER A 243 -23.12 -2.43 0.38
CA SER A 243 -23.74 -1.14 0.73
C SER A 243 -22.70 -0.07 1.13
N LEU A 244 -21.55 -0.09 0.47
CA LEU A 244 -20.46 0.86 0.66
C LEU A 244 -20.58 2.01 -0.33
N THR A 245 -20.21 3.21 0.11
CA THR A 245 -20.06 4.39 -0.77
C THR A 245 -18.58 4.72 -0.86
N LEU A 246 -17.96 4.36 -1.99
CA LEU A 246 -16.58 4.67 -2.32
C LEU A 246 -16.59 5.80 -3.35
N ASP A 247 -16.73 7.03 -2.87
CA ASP A 247 -16.82 8.21 -3.73
C ASP A 247 -15.51 8.42 -4.50
N ARG A 248 -15.64 8.72 -5.80
CA ARG A 248 -14.52 8.99 -6.72
C ARG A 248 -13.36 7.98 -6.68
N LYS A 249 -13.64 6.71 -6.38
CA LYS A 249 -12.61 5.65 -6.18
C LYS A 249 -11.64 5.48 -7.37
N GLY A 250 -12.10 5.65 -8.61
CA GLY A 250 -11.25 5.56 -9.79
C GLY A 250 -10.34 6.77 -9.96
N GLU A 251 -10.83 7.95 -9.59
CA GLU A 251 -10.00 9.16 -9.59
C GLU A 251 -8.97 9.12 -8.46
N LEU A 252 -9.35 8.60 -7.30
CA LEU A 252 -8.42 8.40 -6.20
C LEU A 252 -7.35 7.37 -6.56
N TYR A 253 -7.70 6.27 -7.23
CA TYR A 253 -6.73 5.33 -7.79
C TYR A 253 -5.73 6.05 -8.69
N TYR A 254 -6.20 6.88 -9.63
CA TYR A 254 -5.31 7.71 -10.45
C TYR A 254 -4.42 8.61 -9.60
N TRP A 255 -5.01 9.40 -8.70
CA TRP A 255 -4.29 10.40 -7.91
C TRP A 255 -3.20 9.73 -7.06
N ILE A 256 -3.50 8.63 -6.37
CA ILE A 256 -2.55 7.91 -5.52
C ILE A 256 -1.32 7.46 -6.32
N TYR A 257 -1.52 6.75 -7.43
CA TYR A 257 -0.39 6.19 -8.17
C TYR A 257 0.34 7.25 -9.02
N ASP A 258 -0.33 8.32 -9.45
CA ASP A 258 0.31 9.47 -10.08
C ASP A 258 1.22 10.21 -9.08
N GLN A 259 0.77 10.40 -7.84
CA GLN A 259 1.57 10.97 -6.76
C GLN A 259 2.74 10.05 -6.36
N LEU A 260 2.53 8.74 -6.28
CA LEU A 260 3.59 7.77 -5.98
C LEU A 260 4.65 7.73 -7.08
N LEU A 261 4.24 7.76 -8.36
CA LEU A 261 5.16 7.84 -9.50
C LEU A 261 5.96 9.15 -9.48
N ALA A 262 5.32 10.29 -9.25
CA ALA A 262 6.03 11.56 -9.12
C ALA A 262 7.04 11.52 -7.96
N ARG A 263 6.66 10.91 -6.83
CA ARG A 263 7.55 10.71 -5.66
C ARG A 263 8.73 9.81 -5.97
N TYR A 264 8.52 8.73 -6.72
CA TYR A 264 9.56 7.83 -7.16
C TYR A 264 10.51 8.52 -8.16
N ASP A 265 9.97 9.22 -9.16
CA ASP A 265 10.76 9.98 -10.14
C ASP A 265 11.66 11.05 -9.45
N LEU A 266 11.21 11.66 -8.35
CA LEU A 266 12.07 12.55 -7.55
C LEU A 266 13.26 11.83 -6.89
N GLU A 267 13.09 10.61 -6.38
CA GLU A 267 14.22 9.82 -5.87
C GLU A 267 15.18 9.42 -6.99
N ARG A 268 14.64 9.06 -8.15
CA ARG A 268 15.43 8.75 -9.34
C ARG A 268 16.30 9.93 -9.74
N PHE A 269 15.74 11.13 -9.83
CA PHE A 269 16.51 12.34 -10.15
C PHE A 269 17.57 12.66 -9.10
N ALA A 270 17.27 12.49 -7.81
CA ALA A 270 18.24 12.67 -6.73
C ALA A 270 19.43 11.70 -6.83
N ASN A 271 19.24 10.54 -7.47
CA ASN A 271 20.24 9.50 -7.69
C ASN A 271 20.78 9.43 -9.13
N TRP A 272 20.56 10.49 -9.92
CA TRP A 272 21.02 10.60 -11.32
C TRP A 272 20.46 9.52 -12.26
N LEU A 273 19.25 9.06 -11.97
CA LEU A 273 18.49 8.15 -12.82
C LEU A 273 17.47 8.93 -13.64
N PRO A 274 17.25 8.56 -14.91
CA PRO A 274 16.14 9.11 -15.70
C PRO A 274 14.80 8.68 -15.10
N GLU A 275 13.70 9.25 -15.59
CA GLU A 275 12.35 8.81 -15.22
C GLU A 275 12.15 7.32 -15.44
N THR A 276 11.21 6.73 -14.71
CA THR A 276 10.81 5.36 -14.97
C THR A 276 10.20 5.23 -16.36
N GLU A 277 10.76 4.32 -17.15
CA GLU A 277 10.19 3.96 -18.43
C GLU A 277 9.02 2.98 -18.24
N PRO A 278 7.91 3.18 -18.95
CA PRO A 278 6.78 2.26 -18.95
C PRO A 278 7.11 0.97 -19.72
N ILE A 279 6.46 -0.12 -19.33
CA ILE A 279 6.45 -1.36 -20.11
C ILE A 279 5.55 -1.19 -21.33
N ASP A 280 6.08 -1.49 -22.50
CA ASP A 280 5.29 -1.57 -23.73
C ASP A 280 4.76 -2.99 -23.89
N PHE A 281 3.45 -3.16 -23.82
CA PHE A 281 2.83 -4.47 -23.97
C PHE A 281 2.98 -5.01 -25.40
N VAL A 282 3.21 -4.16 -26.42
CA VAL A 282 3.41 -4.56 -27.82
C VAL A 282 4.81 -5.15 -28.06
N ASP A 283 5.81 -4.72 -27.30
CA ASP A 283 7.16 -5.28 -27.38
C ASP A 283 7.25 -6.65 -26.69
N HIS A 284 6.27 -6.97 -25.84
CA HIS A 284 6.23 -8.18 -25.00
C HIS A 284 7.47 -8.35 -24.11
N ILE A 285 8.31 -7.33 -23.88
CA ILE A 285 9.58 -7.47 -23.15
C ILE A 285 9.58 -6.61 -21.89
N VAL A 286 9.88 -7.26 -20.75
CA VAL A 286 10.21 -6.58 -19.50
C VAL A 286 11.73 -6.47 -19.40
N LYS A 287 12.24 -5.24 -19.54
CA LYS A 287 13.69 -4.99 -19.58
C LYS A 287 14.34 -5.18 -18.21
N THR A 288 13.65 -4.78 -17.15
CA THR A 288 14.19 -4.77 -15.78
C THR A 288 14.13 -6.15 -15.13
N GLY A 289 15.30 -6.64 -14.72
CA GLY A 289 15.42 -7.80 -13.83
C GLY A 289 15.18 -7.40 -12.37
N TYR A 290 14.93 -8.38 -11.51
CA TYR A 290 14.86 -8.17 -10.06
C TYR A 290 15.08 -9.47 -9.28
N VAL A 291 15.79 -9.36 -8.15
CA VAL A 291 16.10 -10.46 -7.22
C VAL A 291 15.55 -10.10 -5.84
N PRO A 292 14.43 -10.70 -5.40
CA PRO A 292 13.74 -10.30 -4.18
C PRO A 292 14.49 -10.43 -2.86
N HIS A 293 15.37 -11.42 -2.72
CA HIS A 293 16.05 -11.81 -1.46
C HIS A 293 15.15 -12.06 -0.22
N VAL A 294 13.83 -11.94 -0.36
CA VAL A 294 12.80 -12.29 0.61
C VAL A 294 12.12 -13.60 0.23
N GLY A 295 11.34 -14.18 1.15
CA GLY A 295 10.71 -15.49 0.95
C GLY A 295 9.35 -15.63 1.61
N TYR A 296 8.74 -16.79 1.37
CA TYR A 296 7.54 -17.25 2.06
C TYR A 296 7.90 -17.98 3.36
N MET A 297 6.93 -18.03 4.28
CA MET A 297 7.15 -18.67 5.58
C MET A 297 7.43 -20.17 5.47
N ASN A 298 6.89 -20.82 4.44
CA ASN A 298 7.12 -22.24 4.17
C ASN A 298 8.51 -22.53 3.56
N GLY A 299 9.38 -21.51 3.47
CA GLY A 299 10.75 -21.63 2.96
C GLY A 299 10.87 -21.58 1.44
N VAL A 300 9.76 -21.37 0.72
CA VAL A 300 9.81 -21.13 -0.73
C VAL A 300 10.24 -19.69 -0.97
N ASP A 301 11.19 -19.47 -1.88
CA ASP A 301 11.63 -18.12 -2.24
C ASP A 301 10.65 -17.45 -3.22
N PHE A 302 10.65 -16.12 -3.23
CA PHE A 302 10.03 -15.40 -4.33
C PHE A 302 10.82 -15.65 -5.62
N PRO A 303 10.13 -15.81 -6.77
CA PRO A 303 10.82 -16.04 -8.03
C PRO A 303 11.74 -14.88 -8.43
N VAL A 304 12.89 -15.23 -8.99
CA VAL A 304 13.85 -14.27 -9.56
C VAL A 304 13.48 -14.00 -11.01
N ARG A 305 13.39 -12.73 -11.40
CA ARG A 305 13.16 -12.33 -12.80
C ARG A 305 14.47 -11.85 -13.43
N PRO A 306 15.03 -12.58 -14.42
CA PRO A 306 16.13 -12.08 -15.22
C PRO A 306 15.75 -10.83 -16.04
N GLU A 307 16.75 -10.05 -16.45
CA GLU A 307 16.56 -8.94 -17.38
C GLU A 307 16.05 -9.43 -18.75
N HIS A 308 15.33 -8.55 -19.46
CA HIS A 308 14.87 -8.77 -20.84
C HIS A 308 13.98 -10.02 -21.04
N MET A 309 13.24 -10.42 -20.02
CA MET A 309 12.27 -11.51 -20.11
C MET A 309 11.09 -11.14 -21.02
N LYS A 310 10.59 -12.14 -21.75
CA LYS A 310 9.43 -11.98 -22.63
C LYS A 310 8.14 -12.39 -21.93
N MET A 311 7.10 -11.57 -22.03
CA MET A 311 5.73 -11.89 -21.61
C MET A 311 5.15 -12.95 -22.54
N GLU A 312 4.58 -13.99 -21.93
CA GLU A 312 3.91 -15.10 -22.60
C GLU A 312 2.48 -15.25 -22.07
N ASP A 313 1.67 -16.02 -22.78
CA ASP A 313 0.28 -16.27 -22.39
C ASP A 313 0.22 -17.09 -21.09
N LEU A 314 -0.75 -16.74 -20.24
CA LEU A 314 -1.10 -17.45 -19.01
C LEU A 314 -2.19 -18.49 -19.31
N GLU A 315 -2.51 -19.34 -18.33
CA GLU A 315 -3.53 -20.40 -18.48
C GLU A 315 -4.92 -19.84 -18.86
N ASP A 316 -5.34 -18.75 -18.20
CA ASP A 316 -6.68 -18.17 -18.34
C ASP A 316 -6.71 -16.85 -19.15
N MET A 317 -5.57 -16.44 -19.73
CA MET A 317 -5.44 -15.12 -20.35
C MET A 317 -4.23 -15.01 -21.28
N THR A 318 -4.40 -14.31 -22.39
CA THR A 318 -3.33 -14.05 -23.36
C THR A 318 -2.75 -12.64 -23.23
N VAL A 319 -1.54 -12.43 -23.77
CA VAL A 319 -0.99 -11.07 -23.92
C VAL A 319 -1.88 -10.21 -24.83
N GLU A 320 -2.51 -10.83 -25.84
CA GLU A 320 -3.44 -10.16 -26.75
C GLU A 320 -4.68 -9.64 -26.03
N ASP A 321 -5.19 -10.35 -25.01
CA ASP A 321 -6.33 -9.86 -24.22
C ASP A 321 -6.01 -8.52 -23.54
N VAL A 322 -4.79 -8.37 -22.98
CA VAL A 322 -4.34 -7.13 -22.35
C VAL A 322 -4.24 -5.98 -23.37
N LEU A 323 -3.70 -6.26 -24.56
CA LEU A 323 -3.65 -5.29 -25.66
C LEU A 323 -5.05 -4.88 -26.11
N ASP A 324 -5.98 -5.83 -26.20
CA ASP A 324 -7.37 -5.59 -26.56
C ASP A 324 -8.10 -4.73 -25.52
N TYR A 325 -7.88 -4.99 -24.23
CA TYR A 325 -8.45 -4.19 -23.14
C TYR A 325 -7.89 -2.77 -23.15
N GLU A 326 -6.57 -2.61 -23.29
CA GLU A 326 -5.95 -1.30 -23.42
C GLU A 326 -6.54 -0.54 -24.62
N ARG A 327 -6.67 -1.19 -25.78
CA ARG A 327 -7.25 -0.62 -26.99
C ARG A 327 -8.68 -0.15 -26.78
N ARG A 328 -9.55 -0.99 -26.20
CA ARG A 328 -10.97 -0.65 -25.95
C ARG A 328 -11.13 0.51 -24.97
N ILE A 329 -10.31 0.56 -23.92
CA ILE A 329 -10.30 1.68 -22.97
C ILE A 329 -9.81 2.96 -23.64
N ARG A 330 -8.74 2.86 -24.45
CA ARG A 330 -8.21 3.98 -25.24
C ARG A 330 -9.25 4.54 -26.22
N GLU A 331 -9.98 3.67 -26.91
CA GLU A 331 -11.09 4.03 -27.80
C GLU A 331 -12.24 4.71 -27.03
N ALA A 332 -12.62 4.21 -25.87
CA ALA A 332 -13.65 4.83 -25.03
C ALA A 332 -13.26 6.26 -24.60
N ILE A 333 -11.98 6.46 -24.24
CA ILE A 333 -11.43 7.78 -23.93
C ILE A 333 -11.53 8.71 -25.15
N ASP A 334 -11.11 8.25 -26.33
CA ASP A 334 -11.15 9.04 -27.57
C ASP A 334 -12.57 9.39 -28.01
N LEU A 335 -13.52 8.47 -27.85
CA LEU A 335 -14.94 8.70 -28.09
C LEU A 335 -15.56 9.63 -27.03
N GLY A 336 -14.98 9.67 -25.84
CA GLY A 336 -15.47 10.40 -24.66
C GLY A 336 -16.69 9.76 -24.00
N TYR A 337 -16.87 8.45 -24.17
CA TYR A 337 -17.92 7.66 -23.52
C TYR A 337 -17.59 6.16 -23.58
N PHE A 338 -18.25 5.37 -22.73
CA PHE A 338 -18.24 3.92 -22.81
C PHE A 338 -19.66 3.34 -22.69
N PHE A 339 -19.84 2.07 -23.01
CA PHE A 339 -21.11 1.36 -22.84
C PHE A 339 -21.08 0.51 -21.56
N ASP A 340 -22.09 0.68 -20.71
CA ASP A 340 -22.33 -0.21 -19.57
C ASP A 340 -22.96 -1.55 -20.01
N ARG A 341 -23.10 -2.49 -19.07
CA ARG A 341 -23.61 -3.86 -19.30
C ARG A 341 -25.00 -3.90 -19.94
N ASP A 342 -25.84 -2.93 -19.65
CA ASP A 342 -27.20 -2.80 -20.18
C ASP A 342 -27.25 -2.06 -21.53
N GLY A 343 -26.09 -1.67 -22.07
CA GLY A 343 -25.98 -0.87 -23.29
C GLY A 343 -26.14 0.63 -23.05
N THR A 344 -26.27 1.07 -21.80
CA THR A 344 -26.32 2.49 -21.46
C THR A 344 -25.01 3.17 -21.80
N LYS A 345 -25.09 4.31 -22.49
CA LYS A 345 -23.94 5.14 -22.84
C LYS A 345 -23.57 6.05 -21.68
N ILE A 346 -22.42 5.85 -21.06
CA ILE A 346 -21.89 6.66 -19.95
C ILE A 346 -20.86 7.65 -20.49
N SER A 347 -21.10 8.94 -20.26
CA SER A 347 -20.19 10.02 -20.67
C SER A 347 -18.89 10.01 -19.85
N LEU A 348 -17.77 10.29 -20.51
CA LEU A 348 -16.48 10.55 -19.86
C LEU A 348 -16.11 12.05 -19.88
N LYS A 349 -16.97 12.90 -20.42
CA LYS A 349 -16.67 14.35 -20.62
C LYS A 349 -17.07 15.24 -19.45
N ASP A 350 -17.78 14.69 -18.47
CA ASP A 350 -18.20 15.40 -17.27
C ASP A 350 -17.16 15.30 -16.14
N ASP A 351 -17.48 15.89 -15.00
CA ASP A 351 -16.67 15.89 -13.78
C ASP A 351 -16.46 14.48 -13.18
N LYS A 352 -17.28 13.50 -13.57
CA LYS A 352 -17.17 12.10 -13.16
C LYS A 352 -16.37 11.25 -14.13
N GLY A 353 -15.99 11.79 -15.28
CA GLY A 353 -15.32 11.03 -16.34
C GLY A 353 -14.01 10.39 -15.88
N ILE A 354 -13.18 11.11 -15.10
CA ILE A 354 -11.90 10.57 -14.60
C ILE A 354 -12.11 9.42 -13.63
N ASP A 355 -13.18 9.47 -12.82
CA ASP A 355 -13.55 8.38 -11.92
C ASP A 355 -13.94 7.13 -12.73
N TRP A 356 -14.74 7.29 -13.79
CA TRP A 356 -15.06 6.19 -14.69
C TRP A 356 -13.83 5.61 -15.40
N VAL A 357 -12.94 6.46 -15.91
CA VAL A 357 -11.69 6.02 -16.55
C VAL A 357 -10.85 5.21 -15.57
N GLY A 358 -10.72 5.68 -14.32
CA GLY A 358 -9.99 4.93 -13.30
C GLY A 358 -10.64 3.60 -12.94
N ARG A 359 -11.99 3.55 -12.95
CA ARG A 359 -12.71 2.29 -12.71
C ARG A 359 -12.53 1.28 -13.85
N LEU A 360 -12.53 1.74 -15.09
CA LEU A 360 -12.26 0.90 -16.28
C LEU A 360 -10.84 0.35 -16.27
N ILE A 361 -9.86 1.22 -16.01
CA ILE A 361 -8.44 0.87 -15.97
C ILE A 361 -8.12 -0.11 -14.84
N HIS A 362 -8.62 0.15 -13.64
CA HIS A 362 -8.41 -0.72 -12.50
C HIS A 362 -9.22 -2.02 -12.58
N GLY A 363 -10.32 -2.03 -13.34
CA GLY A 363 -11.18 -3.19 -13.51
C GLY A 363 -12.09 -3.50 -12.31
N PHE A 364 -12.65 -2.46 -11.68
CA PHE A 364 -13.56 -2.68 -10.54
C PHE A 364 -14.84 -3.46 -10.93
N PRO A 365 -15.49 -4.18 -10.00
CA PRO A 365 -16.64 -5.02 -10.33
C PRO A 365 -17.88 -4.26 -10.80
N ASP A 366 -17.93 -2.93 -10.67
CA ASP A 366 -19.04 -2.10 -11.13
C ASP A 366 -18.94 -1.67 -12.59
N VAL A 367 -17.82 -1.89 -13.29
CA VAL A 367 -17.68 -1.67 -14.74
C VAL A 367 -17.80 -2.98 -15.53
N PRO A 368 -18.14 -2.95 -16.84
CA PRO A 368 -18.28 -4.16 -17.67
C PRO A 368 -16.91 -4.80 -18.00
N THR A 369 -16.32 -5.44 -17.00
CA THR A 369 -15.00 -6.11 -17.07
C THR A 369 -14.94 -7.24 -18.08
N SER A 370 -16.06 -7.84 -18.48
CA SER A 370 -16.07 -8.84 -19.56
C SER A 370 -15.69 -8.25 -20.92
N TYR A 371 -15.88 -6.94 -21.13
CA TYR A 371 -15.55 -6.25 -22.37
C TYR A 371 -14.31 -5.37 -22.23
N TYR A 372 -14.22 -4.55 -21.18
CA TYR A 372 -13.07 -3.65 -20.96
C TYR A 372 -11.93 -4.30 -20.16
N GLY A 373 -12.12 -5.52 -19.66
CA GLY A 373 -11.11 -6.27 -18.92
C GLY A 373 -10.87 -5.77 -17.50
N ASN A 374 -9.87 -6.38 -16.87
CA ASN A 374 -9.23 -5.86 -15.66
C ASN A 374 -7.77 -5.56 -15.99
N LEU A 375 -7.56 -4.47 -16.74
CA LEU A 375 -6.27 -4.15 -17.35
C LEU A 375 -5.13 -4.13 -16.33
N THR A 376 -5.31 -3.46 -15.19
CA THR A 376 -4.27 -3.35 -14.16
C THR A 376 -3.92 -4.72 -13.58
N THR A 377 -4.91 -5.49 -13.11
CA THR A 377 -4.64 -6.81 -12.49
C THR A 377 -3.97 -7.76 -13.47
N TYR A 378 -4.40 -7.74 -14.73
CA TYR A 378 -3.90 -8.62 -15.78
C TYR A 378 -2.49 -8.24 -16.23
N ALA A 379 -2.20 -6.95 -16.39
CA ALA A 379 -0.85 -6.47 -16.66
C ALA A 379 0.13 -6.87 -15.54
N PHE A 380 -0.30 -6.79 -14.29
CA PHE A 380 0.49 -7.23 -13.13
C PHE A 380 0.70 -8.75 -13.14
N ALA A 381 -0.33 -9.53 -13.45
CA ALA A 381 -0.24 -10.99 -13.54
C ALA A 381 0.75 -11.45 -14.63
N LEU A 382 0.71 -10.84 -15.82
CA LEU A 382 1.65 -11.15 -16.92
C LEU A 382 3.12 -10.98 -16.50
N VAL A 383 3.42 -9.92 -15.75
CA VAL A 383 4.80 -9.67 -15.28
C VAL A 383 5.15 -10.52 -14.06
N SER A 384 4.19 -10.78 -13.15
CA SER A 384 4.42 -11.61 -11.97
C SER A 384 4.72 -13.07 -12.34
N HIS A 385 3.98 -13.62 -13.30
CA HIS A 385 4.11 -15.01 -13.75
C HIS A 385 5.10 -15.20 -14.89
N ILE A 386 5.84 -14.16 -15.30
CA ILE A 386 6.70 -14.19 -16.49
C ILE A 386 7.75 -15.31 -16.50
N VAL A 387 8.13 -15.82 -15.33
CA VAL A 387 9.11 -16.90 -15.17
C VAL A 387 8.52 -18.30 -15.25
N ASP A 388 7.21 -18.44 -15.01
CA ASP A 388 6.47 -19.72 -15.08
C ASP A 388 5.00 -19.47 -15.45
N PRO A 389 4.73 -18.96 -16.66
CA PRO A 389 3.41 -18.44 -17.05
C PRO A 389 2.30 -19.50 -17.06
N LEU A 390 2.68 -20.76 -17.24
CA LEU A 390 1.77 -21.91 -17.29
C LEU A 390 1.91 -22.81 -16.05
N HIS A 391 2.55 -22.33 -14.98
CA HIS A 391 2.74 -23.05 -13.72
C HIS A 391 3.36 -24.46 -13.87
N LYS A 392 4.21 -24.67 -14.89
CA LYS A 392 4.83 -25.97 -15.17
C LYS A 392 5.96 -26.28 -14.21
N LEU A 393 6.62 -25.24 -13.69
CA LEU A 393 7.70 -25.37 -12.70
C LEU A 393 7.18 -25.33 -11.27
N GLY A 394 5.91 -24.94 -11.09
CA GLY A 394 5.31 -24.74 -9.77
C GLY A 394 5.92 -23.55 -9.05
N ALA A 395 6.34 -22.51 -9.79
CA ALA A 395 6.89 -21.32 -9.17
C ALA A 395 5.85 -20.64 -8.25
N ALA A 396 6.31 -20.17 -7.09
CA ALA A 396 5.46 -19.38 -6.21
C ALA A 396 5.05 -18.05 -6.85
N PRO A 397 3.97 -17.41 -6.37
CA PRO A 397 3.60 -16.06 -6.81
C PRO A 397 4.76 -15.05 -6.67
N GLY A 398 4.86 -14.12 -7.62
CA GLY A 398 5.87 -13.04 -7.61
C GLY A 398 5.55 -11.93 -6.60
N LEU A 399 6.47 -10.97 -6.44
CA LEU A 399 6.26 -9.83 -5.53
C LEU A 399 5.09 -8.93 -5.96
N LEU A 400 4.84 -8.83 -7.26
CA LEU A 400 3.76 -8.01 -7.83
C LEU A 400 2.36 -8.53 -7.46
N GLU A 401 2.26 -9.78 -7.01
CA GLU A 401 1.01 -10.39 -6.52
C GLU A 401 0.77 -10.20 -5.02
N HIS A 402 1.65 -9.49 -4.31
CA HIS A 402 1.37 -9.09 -2.93
C HIS A 402 1.54 -7.59 -2.80
N ALA A 403 0.45 -6.91 -2.43
CA ALA A 403 0.43 -5.46 -2.32
C ALA A 403 1.55 -4.91 -1.41
N GLU A 404 1.87 -5.62 -0.33
CA GLU A 404 2.94 -5.19 0.58
C GLU A 404 4.37 -5.37 0.02
N THR A 405 4.58 -6.22 -0.99
CA THR A 405 5.90 -6.43 -1.58
C THR A 405 6.05 -5.82 -2.96
N ALA A 406 4.95 -5.55 -3.66
CA ALA A 406 4.97 -5.07 -5.03
C ALA A 406 5.84 -3.82 -5.25
N PRO A 407 5.83 -2.78 -4.37
CA PRO A 407 6.67 -1.59 -4.56
C PRO A 407 8.17 -1.85 -4.60
N ARG A 408 8.65 -3.00 -4.10
CA ARG A 408 10.08 -3.37 -4.13
C ARG A 408 10.60 -3.61 -5.54
N ASP A 409 9.73 -4.11 -6.41
CA ASP A 409 10.06 -4.50 -7.77
C ASP A 409 10.01 -3.26 -8.69
N PRO A 410 11.09 -2.87 -9.40
CA PRO A 410 11.07 -1.76 -10.34
C PRO A 410 9.96 -1.84 -11.40
N ALA A 411 9.55 -3.06 -11.79
CA ALA A 411 8.46 -3.28 -12.74
C ALA A 411 7.11 -2.78 -12.22
N PHE A 412 6.91 -2.67 -10.89
CA PHE A 412 5.73 -2.05 -10.29
C PHE A 412 5.55 -0.61 -10.78
N TYR A 413 6.61 0.19 -10.76
CA TYR A 413 6.57 1.58 -11.19
C TYR A 413 6.42 1.68 -12.71
N SER A 414 7.11 0.82 -13.47
CA SER A 414 6.96 0.77 -14.92
C SER A 414 5.54 0.40 -15.35
N LEU A 415 4.90 -0.58 -14.70
CA LEU A 415 3.51 -0.96 -14.98
C LEU A 415 2.54 0.18 -14.68
N HIS A 416 2.69 0.83 -13.52
CA HIS A 416 1.87 2.00 -13.20
C HIS A 416 2.10 3.14 -14.20
N LYS A 417 3.32 3.36 -14.68
CA LYS A 417 3.61 4.35 -15.73
C LYS A 417 2.93 3.97 -17.05
N SER A 418 2.90 2.69 -17.43
CA SER A 418 2.19 2.19 -18.63
C SER A 418 0.70 2.51 -18.55
N VAL A 419 0.08 2.17 -17.44
CA VAL A 419 -1.34 2.43 -17.19
C VAL A 419 -1.62 3.95 -17.09
N ASN A 420 -0.70 4.73 -16.51
CA ASN A 420 -0.86 6.17 -16.36
C ASN A 420 -0.96 6.92 -17.70
N ARG A 421 -0.41 6.36 -18.79
CA ARG A 421 -0.54 6.92 -20.14
C ARG A 421 -2.01 7.08 -20.58
N LEU A 422 -2.90 6.19 -20.13
CA LEU A 422 -4.33 6.29 -20.43
C LEU A 422 -4.98 7.48 -19.71
N PHE A 423 -4.60 7.75 -18.45
CA PHE A 423 -5.05 8.95 -17.73
C PHE A 423 -4.51 10.24 -18.34
N ILE A 424 -3.24 10.25 -18.76
CA ILE A 424 -2.66 11.40 -19.46
C ILE A 424 -3.46 11.68 -20.73
N LYS A 425 -3.71 10.65 -21.56
CA LYS A 425 -4.53 10.77 -22.76
C LYS A 425 -5.94 11.28 -22.46
N TYR A 426 -6.58 10.80 -21.40
CA TYR A 426 -7.86 11.32 -20.96
C TYR A 426 -7.79 12.81 -20.61
N LYS A 427 -6.77 13.21 -19.83
CA LYS A 427 -6.57 14.62 -19.44
C LYS A 427 -6.28 15.54 -20.62
N GLU A 428 -5.71 15.03 -21.71
CA GLU A 428 -5.51 15.80 -22.96
C GLU A 428 -6.83 16.14 -23.67
N HIS A 429 -7.91 15.40 -23.41
CA HIS A 429 -9.25 15.70 -23.93
C HIS A 429 -10.02 16.71 -23.07
N LEU A 430 -9.54 17.00 -21.86
CA LEU A 430 -10.16 17.97 -20.98
C LEU A 430 -9.87 19.39 -21.45
N THR A 431 -10.81 20.29 -21.22
CA THR A 431 -10.60 21.71 -21.48
C THR A 431 -9.57 22.24 -20.47
N PRO A 432 -8.42 22.78 -20.91
CA PRO A 432 -7.46 23.37 -19.98
C PRO A 432 -8.08 24.52 -19.20
N TYR A 433 -7.70 24.65 -17.93
CA TYR A 433 -8.11 25.79 -17.12
C TYR A 433 -7.72 27.10 -17.79
N LYS A 434 -8.69 28.01 -17.88
CA LYS A 434 -8.47 29.38 -18.31
C LYS A 434 -7.93 30.19 -17.12
N ARG A 435 -7.44 31.39 -17.42
CA ARG A 435 -7.00 32.33 -16.39
C ARG A 435 -8.11 32.64 -15.37
N GLU A 436 -9.35 32.78 -15.82
CA GLU A 436 -10.52 33.05 -14.96
C GLU A 436 -10.83 31.90 -13.99
N ASP A 437 -10.47 30.66 -14.33
CA ASP A 437 -10.65 29.49 -13.46
C ASP A 437 -9.59 29.41 -12.35
N LEU A 438 -8.44 30.07 -12.54
CA LEU A 438 -7.27 29.98 -11.65
C LEU A 438 -7.04 31.26 -10.84
N VAL A 439 -7.46 32.41 -11.34
CA VAL A 439 -7.35 33.68 -10.63
C VAL A 439 -8.31 33.64 -9.45
N PHE A 440 -7.78 33.91 -8.26
CA PHE A 440 -8.57 34.15 -7.05
C PHE A 440 -8.62 35.66 -6.80
N PRO A 441 -9.71 36.36 -7.18
CA PRO A 441 -9.75 37.82 -7.15
C PRO A 441 -9.52 38.38 -5.75
N GLY A 442 -8.67 39.41 -5.66
CA GLY A 442 -8.41 40.09 -4.40
C GLY A 442 -7.48 39.33 -3.46
N VAL A 443 -6.83 38.24 -3.89
CA VAL A 443 -5.78 37.54 -3.13
C VAL A 443 -4.51 37.51 -3.96
N LYS A 444 -3.38 37.85 -3.35
CA LYS A 444 -2.06 37.76 -3.98
C LYS A 444 -1.03 37.21 -3.01
N VAL A 445 -0.31 36.18 -3.46
CA VAL A 445 0.88 35.68 -2.76
C VAL A 445 2.03 36.64 -3.08
N GLU A 446 2.53 37.33 -2.06
CA GLU A 446 3.61 38.32 -2.16
C GLU A 446 4.98 37.64 -2.07
N SER A 447 5.13 36.70 -1.14
CA SER A 447 6.37 35.93 -0.97
C SER A 447 6.09 34.54 -0.41
N VAL A 448 7.00 33.61 -0.73
CA VAL A 448 7.03 32.25 -0.17
C VAL A 448 8.46 31.98 0.25
N GLU A 449 8.65 31.69 1.53
CA GLU A 449 9.93 31.35 2.12
C GLU A 449 9.85 29.95 2.75
N VAL A 450 10.96 29.22 2.73
CA VAL A 450 11.12 27.99 3.50
C VAL A 450 12.07 28.29 4.64
N ASP A 451 11.56 28.26 5.86
CA ASP A 451 12.38 28.42 7.05
C ASP A 451 13.26 27.19 7.21
N ASN A 452 14.56 27.43 7.40
CA ASN A 452 15.61 26.43 7.49
C ASN A 452 15.93 25.71 6.17
N LYS A 453 17.09 25.06 6.16
CA LYS A 453 17.54 24.23 5.05
C LYS A 453 16.73 22.93 5.02
N LEU A 454 16.27 22.54 3.84
CA LEU A 454 15.75 21.19 3.60
C LEU A 454 16.89 20.18 3.77
N VAL A 455 16.80 19.30 4.76
CA VAL A 455 17.83 18.32 5.10
C VAL A 455 17.19 16.97 5.31
N THR A 456 17.59 15.99 4.49
CA THR A 456 17.31 14.58 4.68
C THR A 456 18.45 13.89 5.43
N TYR A 457 18.16 12.79 6.09
CA TYR A 457 19.12 11.93 6.77
C TYR A 457 18.55 10.51 6.87
N PHE A 458 19.40 9.54 7.16
CA PHE A 458 18.95 8.20 7.53
C PHE A 458 18.91 8.07 9.05
N GLU A 459 17.87 7.44 9.56
CA GLU A 459 17.72 7.10 10.98
C GLU A 459 17.47 5.61 11.16
N ASP A 460 18.05 5.01 12.19
CA ASP A 460 17.80 3.60 12.49
C ASP A 460 16.37 3.41 12.98
N PHE A 461 15.66 2.49 12.34
CA PHE A 461 14.35 2.01 12.74
C PHE A 461 14.44 0.55 13.14
N GLU A 462 13.80 0.18 14.25
CA GLU A 462 13.76 -1.20 14.73
C GLU A 462 12.33 -1.71 14.88
N PHE A 463 12.12 -3.00 14.56
CA PHE A 463 10.88 -3.70 14.87
C PHE A 463 11.16 -5.17 15.25
N ASP A 464 10.25 -5.77 16.01
CA ASP A 464 10.44 -7.11 16.58
C ASP A 464 10.18 -8.21 15.53
N LEU A 465 11.05 -9.23 15.48
CA LEU A 465 10.96 -10.39 14.57
C LEU A 465 10.26 -11.61 15.20
N TYR A 466 9.42 -11.39 16.21
CA TYR A 466 8.80 -12.48 16.97
C TYR A 466 7.93 -13.41 16.10
N SER A 467 7.40 -12.95 14.97
CA SER A 467 6.55 -13.74 14.06
C SER A 467 7.33 -14.68 13.13
N VAL A 468 8.66 -14.60 13.10
CA VAL A 468 9.52 -15.37 12.18
C VAL A 468 9.89 -16.75 12.72
N PHE A 469 9.74 -16.98 14.03
CA PHE A 469 10.07 -18.24 14.68
C PHE A 469 8.93 -18.72 15.58
N THR A 470 8.78 -20.04 15.65
CA THR A 470 7.80 -20.69 16.54
C THR A 470 8.35 -20.73 17.95
N GLY A 471 7.53 -20.29 18.92
CA GLY A 471 7.92 -20.16 20.31
C GLY A 471 6.79 -20.42 21.30
N THR A 472 7.14 -20.50 22.57
CA THR A 472 6.19 -20.57 23.69
C THR A 472 6.17 -19.24 24.41
N TYR A 473 5.06 -18.93 25.07
CA TYR A 473 4.95 -17.71 25.89
C TYR A 473 6.09 -17.55 26.91
N GLU A 474 6.64 -18.65 27.46
CA GLU A 474 7.77 -18.61 28.38
C GLU A 474 9.09 -18.30 27.67
N SER A 475 9.37 -18.93 26.53
CA SER A 475 10.60 -18.65 25.76
C SER A 475 10.60 -17.25 25.12
N ASP A 476 9.42 -16.73 24.76
CA ASP A 476 9.28 -15.40 24.15
C ASP A 476 9.49 -14.25 25.13
N LYS A 477 9.30 -14.51 26.44
CA LYS A 477 9.66 -13.53 27.47
C LYS A 477 11.17 -13.34 27.61
N ASN A 478 11.92 -14.39 27.30
CA ASN A 478 13.36 -14.41 27.53
C ASN A 478 14.14 -13.82 26.36
N VAL A 479 13.56 -13.81 25.15
CA VAL A 479 14.27 -13.46 23.92
C VAL A 479 13.53 -12.36 23.16
N ASN A 480 14.22 -11.24 22.94
CA ASN A 480 13.80 -10.18 22.05
C ASN A 480 14.77 -10.05 20.87
N ILE A 481 14.32 -10.45 19.68
CA ILE A 481 15.10 -10.33 18.44
C ILE A 481 14.45 -9.28 17.57
N LYS A 482 15.22 -8.27 17.20
CA LYS A 482 14.78 -7.14 16.40
C LYS A 482 15.47 -7.11 15.06
N TYR A 483 14.81 -6.52 14.08
CA TYR A 483 15.41 -6.07 12.84
C TYR A 483 15.73 -4.59 12.94
N ARG A 484 16.92 -4.18 12.49
CA ARG A 484 17.32 -2.76 12.42
C ARG A 484 17.62 -2.35 10.98
N VAL A 485 16.94 -1.32 10.51
CA VAL A 485 17.11 -0.79 9.15
C VAL A 485 17.19 0.74 9.17
N PRO A 486 18.16 1.36 8.48
CA PRO A 486 18.19 2.81 8.31
C PRO A 486 17.05 3.24 7.37
N ARG A 487 16.23 4.21 7.76
CA ARG A 487 15.13 4.73 6.94
C ARG A 487 15.33 6.20 6.63
N LEU A 488 14.92 6.61 5.43
CA LEU A 488 15.00 8.00 5.01
C LEU A 488 14.06 8.85 5.87
N ASN A 489 14.58 9.91 6.47
CA ASN A 489 13.83 10.91 7.19
C ASN A 489 14.31 12.33 6.83
N HIS A 490 13.61 13.36 7.31
CA HIS A 490 13.95 14.76 7.11
C HIS A 490 13.82 15.57 8.40
N LYS A 491 14.55 16.69 8.49
CA LYS A 491 14.35 17.65 9.57
C LYS A 491 13.04 18.40 9.35
N PRO A 492 12.28 18.73 10.41
CA PRO A 492 11.15 19.64 10.29
C PRO A 492 11.58 20.98 9.69
N PHE A 493 10.74 21.54 8.83
CA PHE A 493 10.90 22.86 8.22
C PHE A 493 9.52 23.53 8.14
N ASN A 494 9.48 24.85 7.99
CA ASN A 494 8.23 25.58 7.86
C ASN A 494 8.18 26.31 6.51
N TYR A 495 6.98 26.45 5.95
CA TYR A 495 6.73 27.38 4.86
C TYR A 495 6.13 28.66 5.43
N LYS A 496 6.69 29.82 5.07
CA LYS A 496 6.17 31.12 5.43
C LYS A 496 5.61 31.79 4.17
N PHE A 497 4.32 32.08 4.20
CA PHE A 497 3.61 32.74 3.11
C PHE A 497 3.27 34.18 3.52
N GLU A 498 3.66 35.16 2.72
CA GLU A 498 3.10 36.51 2.83
C GLU A 498 2.01 36.64 1.78
N VAL A 499 0.77 36.81 2.24
CA VAL A 499 -0.41 36.88 1.36
C VAL A 499 -1.16 38.17 1.65
N SER A 500 -1.40 38.96 0.61
CA SER A 500 -2.27 40.14 0.66
C SER A 500 -3.68 39.77 0.21
N SER A 501 -4.69 40.33 0.89
CA SER A 501 -6.07 40.24 0.43
C SER A 501 -6.84 41.54 0.62
N ASP A 502 -7.72 41.86 -0.33
CA ASP A 502 -8.57 43.06 -0.34
C ASP A 502 -9.82 42.95 0.55
N LYS A 503 -10.22 41.72 0.92
CA LYS A 503 -11.38 41.44 1.77
C LYS A 503 -11.17 40.20 2.64
N GLU A 504 -11.97 40.08 3.69
CA GLU A 504 -12.07 38.85 4.47
C GLU A 504 -12.74 37.76 3.64
N GLN A 505 -12.06 36.64 3.49
CA GLN A 505 -12.56 35.47 2.78
C GLN A 505 -11.76 34.22 3.16
N ASP A 506 -12.45 33.09 3.08
CA ASP A 506 -11.84 31.78 3.23
C ASP A 506 -11.01 31.43 1.99
N VAL A 507 -9.79 30.93 2.21
CA VAL A 507 -8.93 30.43 1.14
C VAL A 507 -8.50 28.99 1.43
N ILE A 508 -8.29 28.21 0.37
CA ILE A 508 -7.62 26.92 0.45
C ILE A 508 -6.21 27.10 -0.09
N VAL A 509 -5.22 26.84 0.76
CA VAL A 509 -3.81 26.84 0.38
C VAL A 509 -3.43 25.41 0.00
N ARG A 510 -2.74 25.25 -1.12
CA ARG A 510 -2.13 23.97 -1.54
C ARG A 510 -0.66 24.17 -1.85
N VAL A 511 0.18 23.28 -1.34
CA VAL A 511 1.64 23.33 -1.53
C VAL A 511 2.06 22.10 -2.31
N PHE A 512 2.88 22.31 -3.34
CA PHE A 512 3.40 21.22 -4.18
C PHE A 512 4.92 21.26 -4.26
N LEU A 513 5.54 20.08 -4.27
CA LEU A 513 6.95 19.85 -4.53
C LEU A 513 7.13 19.21 -5.90
N GLY A 514 8.11 19.66 -6.69
CA GLY A 514 8.40 19.05 -7.99
C GLY A 514 9.81 19.35 -8.48
N PRO A 515 10.25 18.69 -9.56
CA PRO A 515 11.61 18.80 -10.06
C PRO A 515 11.83 20.15 -10.74
N LYS A 516 13.00 20.76 -10.53
CA LYS A 516 13.43 21.96 -11.27
C LYS A 516 14.08 21.61 -12.61
N TYR A 517 14.97 20.62 -12.58
CA TYR A 517 15.75 20.15 -13.72
C TYR A 517 15.47 18.66 -13.98
N ASP A 518 15.67 18.22 -15.21
CA ASP A 518 15.77 16.79 -15.52
C ASP A 518 17.16 16.24 -15.16
N VAL A 519 17.37 14.93 -15.38
CA VAL A 519 18.64 14.23 -15.11
C VAL A 519 19.82 14.78 -15.92
N TYR A 520 19.57 15.49 -17.03
CA TYR A 520 20.59 16.10 -17.89
C TYR A 520 20.86 17.57 -17.56
N GLY A 521 20.19 18.12 -16.54
CA GLY A 521 20.33 19.51 -16.12
C GLY A 521 19.51 20.52 -16.95
N LYS A 522 18.60 20.06 -17.82
CA LYS A 522 17.67 20.93 -18.55
C LYS A 522 16.57 21.37 -17.60
N GLU A 523 16.29 22.67 -17.56
CA GLU A 523 15.16 23.19 -16.79
C GLU A 523 13.83 22.74 -17.40
N LEU A 524 12.96 22.17 -16.55
CA LEU A 524 11.66 21.67 -16.98
C LEU A 524 10.66 22.82 -17.14
N THR A 525 9.90 22.78 -18.22
CA THR A 525 8.75 23.68 -18.45
C THR A 525 7.60 23.36 -17.49
N LEU A 526 6.66 24.30 -17.30
CA LEU A 526 5.48 24.05 -16.48
C LEU A 526 4.65 22.85 -16.99
N ASN A 527 4.59 22.66 -18.30
CA ASN A 527 3.88 21.54 -18.91
C ASN A 527 4.55 20.19 -18.63
N GLU A 528 5.88 20.13 -18.54
CA GLU A 528 6.62 18.92 -18.15
C GLU A 528 6.56 18.70 -16.62
N LYS A 529 6.56 19.77 -15.82
CA LYS A 529 6.49 19.70 -14.35
C LYS A 529 5.13 19.22 -13.85
N ARG A 530 4.03 19.58 -14.53
CA ARG A 530 2.66 19.34 -14.02
C ARG A 530 2.34 17.87 -13.69
N THR A 531 3.01 16.91 -14.34
CA THR A 531 2.83 15.46 -14.12
C THR A 531 3.84 14.89 -13.12
N LYS A 532 4.62 15.75 -12.46
CA LYS A 532 5.72 15.41 -11.54
C LYS A 532 5.65 16.23 -10.24
N MET A 533 4.50 16.84 -9.98
CA MET A 533 4.25 17.60 -8.77
C MET A 533 3.59 16.69 -7.73
N ILE A 534 4.11 16.76 -6.50
CA ILE A 534 3.60 16.04 -5.35
C ILE A 534 2.89 17.06 -4.44
N GLU A 535 1.65 16.79 -4.08
CA GLU A 535 0.90 17.58 -3.10
C GLU A 535 1.48 17.31 -1.71
N MET A 536 2.08 18.34 -1.12
CA MET A 536 2.72 18.27 0.20
C MET A 536 1.74 18.63 1.31
N ASP A 537 0.85 19.59 1.05
CA ASP A 537 -0.07 20.11 2.05
C ASP A 537 -1.32 20.74 1.41
N LYS A 538 -2.43 20.72 2.14
CA LYS A 538 -3.71 21.31 1.79
C LYS A 538 -4.49 21.68 3.05
N PHE A 539 -4.67 22.98 3.28
CA PHE A 539 -5.38 23.48 4.45
C PHE A 539 -6.26 24.69 4.14
N LYS A 540 -7.29 24.87 4.97
CA LYS A 540 -8.15 26.06 4.96
C LYS A 540 -7.49 27.14 5.81
N TYR A 541 -7.48 28.36 5.32
CA TYR A 541 -7.08 29.53 6.07
C TYR A 541 -8.19 30.59 6.02
N SER A 542 -8.52 31.14 7.18
CA SER A 542 -9.50 32.21 7.36
C SER A 542 -8.78 33.36 8.08
N ARG A 543 -8.86 34.57 7.54
CA ARG A 543 -8.27 35.75 8.17
C ARG A 543 -9.35 36.48 8.97
N GLU A 544 -9.30 36.40 10.30
CA GLU A 544 -10.06 37.30 11.16
C GLU A 544 -9.41 38.71 11.11
N PHE A 545 -10.17 39.75 10.78
CA PHE A 545 -9.73 41.11 11.04
C PHE A 545 -9.74 41.31 12.57
N LEU A 546 -8.57 41.43 13.19
CA LEU A 546 -8.49 42.05 14.51
C LEU A 546 -8.84 43.52 14.31
N ASP A 547 -10.11 43.87 14.53
CA ASP A 547 -10.53 45.25 14.73
C ASP A 547 -9.71 45.81 15.90
N CYS A 548 -8.65 46.56 15.57
CA CYS A 548 -7.96 47.39 16.54
C CYS A 548 -8.90 48.55 16.87
N PHE A 549 -9.60 48.44 18.00
CA PHE A 549 -10.32 49.54 18.63
C PHE A 549 -9.38 50.64 19.13
#